data_AF-A0A819BT68-F1
#
_entry.id   AF-A0A819BT68-F1
#
_cell.length_a   1.000
_cell.length_b   1.000
_cell.length_c   1.000
_cell.angle_alpha   90.00
_cell.angle_beta   90.00
_cell.angle_gamma   90.00
#
_symmetry.space_group_name_H-M   'P 1'
#
loop_
_entity.id
_entity.type
_entity.pdbx_description
1 polymer ?
#
loop_
_entity_poly.entity_id
_entity_poly.type
_entity_poly.pdbx_seq_one_letter_code
_entity_poly.pdbx_strand_id
1 'polypeptide(L)'
;MEYPNDVAAIESISKCFHRRYDACPVFYMGSFTEACQAAFSPTVIEERRPVLVYVHHDGSMLDNIFCNRIFCSTTIIEYLLENYIVWPCDVTLEENRNRLTNIFQKILPDQVINSFDVNKYPKLLGIKQIAQAQQGDSFVFGYQSELLLEGDVLVRNQVISNRKNVLEELIFFKNECDEKEQSFSYYLNIQTRLGRNAIHRIVKYITLNDAINAFTINILPLLRERETPVEICDPDNLFINTILPKLKAKQVISLRLTTNWFCTEQDLSRLNSFSSIFTLSLFNFPDIKLINIYQNYFPQIKNLCLWYDSEVNFTLLHDLFEYLNHSIKRFEVHCPGYVCPHSNPDQCKIAFCGAYGIEYFLFDLSNFPLSPTSDCTNQWPSCFLITIIDLIKYMPSLQYFQLITNMDSISKLLDLKEWIRMTSYCPCLAKITLRVLGRMESDDEMSQKIKEIQNELRTLPQNAQLQVIFS
;
A
#
# COMPACT_ATOMS: atom_id res chain seq x y z
N MET A 1 -2.15 8.79 47.80
CA MET A 1 -3.40 8.05 48.03
C MET A 1 -3.69 7.27 46.76
N GLU A 2 -3.37 5.98 46.76
CA GLU A 2 -3.83 5.05 45.71
C GLU A 2 -5.32 4.80 45.96
N TYR A 3 -6.14 5.06 44.93
CA TYR A 3 -7.59 4.95 45.03
C TYR A 3 -8.00 3.48 44.87
N PRO A 4 -8.89 2.92 45.73
CA PRO A 4 -9.20 1.49 45.76
C PRO A 4 -9.95 0.89 44.55
N ASN A 5 -10.21 1.66 43.49
CA ASN A 5 -11.27 1.34 42.51
C ASN A 5 -10.78 0.96 41.10
N ASP A 6 -9.48 0.85 40.83
CA ASP A 6 -8.98 0.52 39.48
C ASP A 6 -9.36 -0.92 39.07
N VAL A 7 -9.24 -1.88 39.99
CA VAL A 7 -9.63 -3.28 39.75
C VAL A 7 -11.13 -3.40 39.48
N ALA A 8 -11.96 -2.72 40.29
CA ALA A 8 -13.42 -2.72 40.11
C ALA A 8 -13.83 -2.07 38.77
N ALA A 9 -13.14 -1.01 38.35
CA ALA A 9 -13.38 -0.37 37.05
C ALA A 9 -13.00 -1.30 35.88
N ILE A 10 -11.86 -1.97 35.96
CA ILE A 10 -11.40 -2.92 34.93
C ILE A 10 -12.32 -4.15 34.88
N GLU A 11 -12.75 -4.67 36.03
CA GLU A 11 -13.75 -5.73 36.07
C GLU A 11 -15.06 -5.32 35.42
N SER A 12 -15.50 -4.08 35.64
CA SER A 12 -16.72 -3.54 35.01
C SER A 12 -16.56 -3.48 33.48
N ILE A 13 -15.45 -2.93 32.99
CA ILE A 13 -15.14 -2.87 31.55
C ILE A 13 -15.07 -4.27 30.95
N SER A 14 -14.34 -5.18 31.60
CA SER A 14 -14.21 -6.57 31.15
C SER A 14 -15.58 -7.26 31.08
N LYS A 15 -16.41 -7.13 32.12
CA LYS A 15 -17.78 -7.69 32.14
C LYS A 15 -18.66 -7.09 31.03
N CYS A 16 -18.59 -5.78 30.82
CA CYS A 16 -19.33 -5.12 29.74
C CYS A 16 -18.84 -5.55 28.35
N PHE A 17 -17.53 -5.72 28.18
CA PHE A 17 -16.91 -6.16 26.94
C PHE A 17 -17.32 -7.60 26.58
N HIS A 18 -17.23 -8.53 27.53
CA HIS A 18 -17.66 -9.93 27.35
C HIS A 18 -19.16 -10.08 27.08
N ARG A 19 -19.99 -9.13 27.51
CA ARG A 19 -21.43 -9.12 27.17
C ARG A 19 -21.70 -8.65 25.75
N ARG A 20 -20.82 -7.82 25.19
CA ARG A 20 -20.98 -7.21 23.86
C ARG A 20 -20.31 -8.01 22.75
N TYR A 21 -19.25 -8.77 23.07
CA TYR A 21 -18.43 -9.49 22.10
C TYR A 21 -18.21 -10.95 22.51
N ASP A 22 -18.33 -11.87 21.55
CA ASP A 22 -18.20 -13.31 21.78
C ASP A 22 -16.75 -13.75 22.07
N ALA A 23 -15.76 -12.97 21.62
CA ALA A 23 -14.35 -13.18 21.88
C ALA A 23 -13.73 -11.89 22.45
N CYS A 24 -12.84 -12.02 23.44
CA CYS A 24 -12.25 -10.87 24.14
C CYS A 24 -10.75 -11.10 24.39
N PRO A 25 -9.91 -10.08 24.16
CA PRO A 25 -8.54 -10.09 24.66
C PRO A 25 -8.49 -10.27 26.18
N VAL A 26 -7.46 -10.93 26.68
CA VAL A 26 -7.26 -11.09 28.12
C VAL A 26 -6.74 -9.78 28.69
N PHE A 27 -7.61 -9.08 29.43
CA PHE A 27 -7.24 -7.84 30.11
C PHE A 27 -6.48 -8.11 31.41
N TYR A 28 -5.46 -7.31 31.67
CA TYR A 28 -4.72 -7.32 32.93
C TYR A 28 -5.60 -6.80 34.07
N MET A 29 -5.80 -7.64 35.08
CA MET A 29 -6.67 -7.37 36.22
C MET A 29 -5.87 -6.70 37.35
N GLY A 30 -5.52 -5.44 37.17
CA GLY A 30 -4.75 -4.66 38.15
C GLY A 30 -4.61 -3.20 37.74
N SER A 31 -4.06 -2.38 38.63
CA SER A 31 -3.74 -1.00 38.33
C SER A 31 -2.75 -0.89 37.16
N PHE A 32 -2.70 0.28 36.52
CA PHE A 32 -1.75 0.52 35.42
C PHE A 32 -0.29 0.34 35.88
N THR A 33 0.03 0.75 37.11
CA THR A 33 1.36 0.59 37.71
C THR A 33 1.72 -0.89 37.89
N GLU A 34 0.78 -1.72 38.36
CA GLU A 34 0.98 -3.16 38.45
C GLU A 34 1.13 -3.80 37.07
N ALA A 35 0.41 -3.33 36.06
CA ALA A 35 0.57 -3.79 34.68
C ALA A 35 2.00 -3.49 34.15
N CYS A 36 2.53 -2.28 34.42
CA CYS A 36 3.91 -1.95 34.09
C CYS A 36 4.92 -2.81 34.86
N GLN A 37 4.67 -3.11 36.14
CA GLN A 37 5.54 -4.00 36.90
C GLN A 37 5.55 -5.41 36.33
N ALA A 38 4.38 -5.97 36.02
CA ALA A 38 4.25 -7.28 35.38
C ALA A 38 4.92 -7.31 33.99
N ALA A 39 4.88 -6.19 33.27
CA ALA A 39 5.46 -6.06 31.93
C ALA A 39 6.99 -6.01 31.93
N PHE A 40 7.57 -5.26 32.87
CA PHE A 40 8.97 -4.87 32.79
C PHE A 40 9.87 -5.43 33.90
N SER A 41 9.27 -5.84 35.03
CA SER A 41 10.00 -6.37 36.19
C SER A 41 10.31 -7.88 36.18
N PRO A 42 9.82 -8.73 35.24
CA PRO A 42 10.29 -10.11 35.16
C PRO A 42 11.82 -10.21 35.06
N THR A 43 12.39 -11.16 35.81
CA THR A 43 13.83 -11.44 35.83
C THR A 43 14.29 -12.16 34.57
N VAL A 44 13.42 -12.98 33.98
CA VAL A 44 13.62 -13.59 32.67
C VAL A 44 13.27 -12.57 31.59
N ILE A 45 14.25 -12.17 30.78
CA ILE A 45 14.08 -11.13 29.75
C ILE A 45 12.98 -11.53 28.75
N GLU A 46 12.86 -12.81 28.42
CA GLU A 46 11.87 -13.35 27.48
C GLU A 46 10.43 -13.26 27.99
N GLU A 47 10.23 -13.09 29.31
CA GLU A 47 8.91 -12.90 29.91
C GLU A 47 8.48 -11.42 29.90
N ARG A 48 9.41 -10.50 29.61
CA ARG A 48 9.11 -9.07 29.54
C ARG A 48 8.33 -8.77 28.28
N ARG A 49 7.22 -8.06 28.44
CA ARG A 49 6.30 -7.72 27.35
C ARG A 49 5.86 -6.27 27.49
N PRO A 50 5.77 -5.50 26.40
CA PRO A 50 5.21 -4.15 26.45
C PRO A 50 3.77 -4.13 26.98
N VAL A 51 3.37 -2.99 27.55
CA VAL A 51 1.97 -2.75 27.94
C VAL A 51 1.23 -2.14 26.75
N LEU A 52 0.09 -2.72 26.39
CA LEU A 52 -0.83 -2.16 25.40
C LEU A 52 -2.03 -1.55 26.11
N VAL A 53 -2.15 -0.23 26.08
CA VAL A 53 -3.30 0.48 26.66
C VAL A 53 -4.41 0.59 25.61
N TYR A 54 -5.53 -0.08 25.86
CA TYR A 54 -6.74 0.03 25.06
C TYR A 54 -7.65 1.10 25.65
N VAL A 55 -7.80 2.22 24.95
CA VAL A 55 -8.64 3.34 25.39
C VAL A 55 -9.96 3.33 24.61
N HIS A 56 -11.05 3.15 25.35
CA HIS A 56 -12.41 2.99 24.86
C HIS A 56 -13.28 4.19 25.17
N HIS A 57 -14.19 4.56 24.26
CA HIS A 57 -15.21 5.56 24.51
C HIS A 57 -16.57 5.11 23.92
N ASP A 58 -17.59 4.89 24.76
CA ASP A 58 -18.91 4.36 24.35
C ASP A 58 -19.60 5.22 23.27
N GLY A 59 -19.34 6.53 23.25
CA GLY A 59 -19.83 7.45 22.21
C GLY A 59 -19.18 7.30 20.83
N SER A 60 -18.12 6.50 20.67
CA SER A 60 -17.48 6.28 19.38
C SER A 60 -18.14 5.13 18.62
N MET A 61 -18.60 5.42 17.40
CA MET A 61 -19.09 4.38 16.49
C MET A 61 -17.98 3.42 16.03
N LEU A 62 -16.73 3.89 16.00
CA LEU A 62 -15.58 3.12 15.52
C LEU A 62 -15.10 2.09 16.54
N ASP A 63 -15.36 2.31 17.83
CA ASP A 63 -15.06 1.35 18.90
C ASP A 63 -15.74 0.00 18.63
N ASN A 64 -17.04 0.02 18.31
CA ASN A 64 -17.80 -1.20 18.03
C ASN A 64 -17.33 -1.94 16.77
N ILE A 65 -16.93 -1.19 15.74
CA ILE A 65 -16.42 -1.76 14.48
C ILE A 65 -15.04 -2.36 14.71
N PHE A 66 -14.17 -1.64 15.42
CA PHE A 66 -12.82 -2.07 15.75
C PHE A 66 -12.81 -3.35 16.59
N CYS A 67 -13.61 -3.40 17.66
CA CYS A 67 -13.70 -4.57 18.51
C CYS A 67 -14.16 -5.78 17.70
N ASN A 68 -15.28 -5.68 16.98
CA ASN A 68 -15.82 -6.81 16.21
C ASN A 68 -14.89 -7.30 15.08
N ARG A 69 -14.20 -6.40 14.38
CA ARG A 69 -13.44 -6.76 13.17
C ARG A 69 -11.97 -7.03 13.41
N ILE A 70 -11.38 -6.44 14.44
CA ILE A 70 -9.93 -6.43 14.65
C ILE A 70 -9.61 -6.96 16.05
N PHE A 71 -10.04 -6.26 17.10
CA PHE A 71 -9.60 -6.57 18.47
C PHE A 71 -10.07 -7.94 18.97
N CYS A 72 -11.26 -8.37 18.55
CA CYS A 72 -11.85 -9.66 18.93
C CYS A 72 -11.55 -10.79 17.93
N SER A 73 -10.70 -10.55 16.92
CA SER A 73 -10.23 -11.62 16.04
C SER A 73 -9.40 -12.62 16.84
N THR A 74 -9.64 -13.92 16.67
CA THR A 74 -8.90 -14.99 17.36
C THR A 74 -7.38 -14.84 17.18
N THR A 75 -6.94 -14.51 15.96
CA THR A 75 -5.52 -14.29 15.65
C THR A 75 -4.93 -13.11 16.43
N ILE A 76 -5.68 -12.01 16.56
CA ILE A 76 -5.23 -10.83 17.31
C ILE A 76 -5.24 -11.12 18.81
N ILE A 77 -6.24 -11.85 19.32
CA ILE A 77 -6.31 -12.23 20.73
C ILE A 77 -5.11 -13.10 21.13
N GLU A 78 -4.81 -14.15 20.36
CA GLU A 78 -3.66 -15.03 20.58
C GLU A 78 -2.35 -14.25 20.56
N TYR A 79 -2.21 -13.37 19.57
CA TYR A 79 -1.05 -12.50 19.43
C TYR A 79 -0.88 -11.54 20.62
N LEU A 80 -1.95 -10.87 21.05
CA LEU A 80 -1.93 -9.96 22.19
C LEU A 80 -1.58 -10.71 23.48
N LEU A 81 -2.13 -11.91 23.67
CA LEU A 81 -1.86 -12.75 24.82
C LEU A 81 -0.39 -13.17 24.91
N GLU A 82 0.25 -13.48 23.78
CA GLU A 82 1.66 -13.88 23.73
C GLU A 82 2.62 -12.69 23.89
N ASN A 83 2.27 -11.50 23.37
CA ASN A 83 3.24 -10.42 23.15
C ASN A 83 3.01 -9.16 24.01
N TYR A 84 1.83 -8.98 24.61
CA TYR A 84 1.48 -7.76 25.33
C TYR A 84 0.82 -8.04 26.68
N ILE A 85 0.96 -7.09 27.59
CA ILE A 85 0.04 -6.94 28.72
C ILE A 85 -1.02 -5.92 28.32
N VAL A 86 -2.24 -6.38 28.05
CA VAL A 86 -3.33 -5.49 27.60
C VAL A 86 -4.02 -4.87 28.82
N TRP A 87 -3.99 -3.55 28.92
CA TRP A 87 -4.64 -2.80 30.00
C TRP A 87 -5.78 -1.94 29.45
N PRO A 88 -7.04 -2.18 29.85
CA PRO A 88 -8.19 -1.44 29.33
C PRO A 88 -8.46 -0.15 30.12
N CYS A 89 -8.91 0.88 29.43
CA CYS A 89 -9.34 2.14 30.03
C CYS A 89 -10.59 2.68 29.33
N ASP A 90 -11.68 2.85 30.08
CA ASP A 90 -12.90 3.51 29.61
C ASP A 90 -12.86 4.99 29.96
N VAL A 91 -12.85 5.84 28.94
CA VAL A 91 -12.77 7.30 29.06
C VAL A 91 -14.09 8.00 28.70
N THR A 92 -15.20 7.26 28.69
CA THR A 92 -16.55 7.80 28.45
C THR A 92 -16.91 8.88 29.46
N LEU A 93 -16.59 8.65 30.74
CA LEU A 93 -16.78 9.63 31.80
C LEU A 93 -15.58 10.57 31.94
N GLU A 94 -15.85 11.84 32.22
CA GLU A 94 -14.81 12.88 32.38
C GLU A 94 -13.85 12.59 33.53
N GLU A 95 -14.36 12.03 34.62
CA GLU A 95 -13.54 11.60 35.75
C GLU A 95 -12.46 10.57 35.32
N ASN A 96 -12.83 9.62 34.46
CA ASN A 96 -11.90 8.63 33.95
C ASN A 96 -10.88 9.23 32.97
N ARG A 97 -11.29 10.22 32.15
CA ARG A 97 -10.36 10.99 31.31
C ARG A 97 -9.30 11.68 32.14
N ASN A 98 -9.73 12.42 33.16
CA ASN A 98 -8.84 13.15 34.06
C ASN A 98 -7.90 12.19 34.80
N ARG A 99 -8.41 11.02 35.21
CA ARG A 99 -7.59 9.95 35.81
C ARG A 99 -6.51 9.44 34.86
N LEU A 100 -6.85 9.10 33.61
CA LEU A 100 -5.90 8.64 32.60
C LEU A 100 -4.83 9.70 32.34
N THR A 101 -5.23 10.96 32.16
CA THR A 101 -4.31 12.09 32.00
C THR A 101 -3.35 12.22 33.16
N ASN A 102 -3.83 12.12 34.40
CA ASN A 102 -2.99 12.20 35.60
C ASN A 102 -1.98 11.04 35.71
N ILE A 103 -2.37 9.83 35.29
CA ILE A 103 -1.46 8.66 35.24
C ILE A 103 -0.37 8.92 34.20
N PHE A 104 -0.77 9.37 33.01
CA PHE A 104 0.14 9.57 31.89
C PHE A 104 1.07 10.75 32.11
N GLN A 105 0.62 11.87 32.69
CA GLN A 105 1.49 12.99 33.05
C GLN A 105 2.60 12.60 34.03
N LYS A 106 2.35 11.64 34.92
CA LYS A 106 3.36 11.15 35.88
C LYS A 106 4.39 10.23 35.26
N ILE A 107 3.98 9.43 34.27
CA ILE A 107 4.77 8.33 33.71
C ILE A 107 5.39 8.72 32.36
N LEU A 108 4.76 9.63 31.63
CA LEU A 108 5.04 10.08 30.26
C LEU A 108 4.84 11.62 30.15
N PRO A 109 5.65 12.44 30.85
CA PRO A 109 5.43 13.89 30.97
C PRO A 109 5.48 14.66 29.64
N ASP A 110 6.18 14.14 28.62
CA ASP A 110 6.36 14.78 27.32
C ASP A 110 5.34 14.32 26.25
N GLN A 111 4.45 13.38 26.57
CA GLN A 111 3.47 12.85 25.62
C GLN A 111 2.04 13.18 26.04
N VAL A 112 1.43 14.05 25.25
CA VAL A 112 0.09 14.53 25.54
C VAL A 112 -0.93 13.71 24.74
N ILE A 113 -1.84 13.04 25.46
CA ILE A 113 -3.15 12.68 24.92
C ILE A 113 -3.89 14.02 24.71
N ASN A 114 -3.53 14.74 23.65
CA ASN A 114 -3.91 16.15 23.46
C ASN A 114 -5.31 16.35 22.88
N SER A 115 -6.01 15.26 22.53
CA SER A 115 -7.40 15.34 22.07
C SER A 115 -8.23 14.15 22.54
N PHE A 116 -9.27 14.46 23.32
CA PHE A 116 -10.36 13.54 23.67
C PHE A 116 -11.49 13.67 22.64
N ASP A 117 -11.14 13.73 21.35
CA ASP A 117 -12.12 13.72 20.27
C ASP A 117 -12.77 12.34 20.21
N VAL A 118 -14.08 12.29 20.48
CA VAL A 118 -14.88 11.07 20.52
C VAL A 118 -14.77 10.29 19.20
N ASN A 119 -14.64 10.97 18.07
CA ASN A 119 -14.57 10.34 16.75
C ASN A 119 -13.24 9.60 16.51
N LYS A 120 -12.24 9.86 17.34
CA LYS A 120 -10.89 9.29 17.23
C LYS A 120 -10.67 8.06 18.11
N TYR A 121 -11.67 7.61 18.84
CA TYR A 121 -11.61 6.35 19.57
C TYR A 121 -12.02 5.17 18.66
N PRO A 122 -11.48 3.96 18.85
CA PRO A 122 -10.55 3.57 19.92
C PRO A 122 -9.14 4.10 19.72
N LYS A 123 -8.39 4.20 20.83
CA LYS A 123 -6.94 4.45 20.78
C LYS A 123 -6.18 3.26 21.36
N LEU A 124 -5.12 2.84 20.67
CA LEU A 124 -4.17 1.84 21.17
C LEU A 124 -2.82 2.49 21.39
N LEU A 125 -2.31 2.42 22.62
CA LEU A 125 -1.04 3.01 23.00
C LEU A 125 -0.10 1.90 23.46
N GLY A 126 1.02 1.73 22.78
CA GLY A 126 2.09 0.83 23.20
C GLY A 126 3.02 1.54 24.16
N ILE A 127 3.33 0.92 25.29
CA ILE A 127 4.22 1.48 26.31
C ILE A 127 5.38 0.51 26.53
N LYS A 128 6.60 1.05 26.41
CA LYS A 128 7.87 0.34 26.59
C LYS A 128 8.70 1.02 27.67
N GLN A 129 9.50 0.24 28.40
CA GLN A 129 10.50 0.77 29.31
C GLN A 129 11.80 1.04 28.53
N ILE A 130 12.36 2.24 28.69
CA ILE A 130 13.61 2.68 28.06
C ILE A 130 14.62 3.08 29.12
N ALA A 131 15.91 2.86 28.85
CA ALA A 131 16.97 3.42 29.69
C ALA A 131 17.12 4.91 29.39
N GLN A 132 16.97 5.79 30.39
CA GLN A 132 16.98 7.24 30.20
C GLN A 132 18.34 7.87 30.55
N ALA A 133 19.06 7.37 31.56
CA ALA A 133 20.40 7.87 31.90
C ALA A 133 21.20 6.85 32.73
N GLN A 134 22.52 6.81 32.56
CA GLN A 134 23.42 6.16 33.54
C GLN A 134 23.75 7.15 34.67
N GLN A 135 23.50 6.74 35.91
CA GLN A 135 23.96 7.44 37.12
C GLN A 135 24.84 6.47 37.93
N GLY A 136 26.16 6.66 37.84
CA GLY A 136 27.13 5.71 38.39
C GLY A 136 27.02 4.34 37.69
N ASP A 137 27.08 3.25 38.47
CA ASP A 137 26.92 1.87 37.97
C ASP A 137 25.45 1.44 37.75
N SER A 138 24.49 2.37 37.89
CA SER A 138 23.06 2.08 37.79
C SER A 138 22.39 2.82 36.64
N PHE A 139 21.47 2.15 35.95
CA PHE A 139 20.62 2.75 34.92
C PHE A 139 19.33 3.27 35.53
N VAL A 140 18.98 4.52 35.24
CA VAL A 140 17.65 5.07 35.51
C VAL A 140 16.76 4.73 34.31
N PHE A 141 15.72 3.96 34.56
CA PHE A 141 14.73 3.58 33.56
C PHE A 141 13.55 4.56 33.56
N GLY A 142 13.09 4.92 32.37
CA GLY A 142 11.82 5.64 32.18
C GLY A 142 10.94 4.93 31.14
N TYR A 143 9.86 5.58 30.73
CA TYR A 143 8.87 5.00 29.83
C TYR A 143 8.80 5.80 28.53
N GLN A 144 8.54 5.10 27.43
CA GLN A 144 8.21 5.68 26.14
C GLN A 144 6.88 5.10 25.67
N SER A 145 6.00 5.96 25.16
CA SER A 145 4.77 5.53 24.50
C SER A 145 4.79 5.80 23.00
N GLU A 146 4.02 4.99 22.28
CA GLU A 146 3.77 5.11 20.85
C GLU A 146 2.27 4.91 20.59
N LEU A 147 1.65 5.82 19.82
CA LEU A 147 0.27 5.67 19.39
C LEU A 147 0.23 4.68 18.21
N LEU A 148 -0.21 3.47 18.49
CA LEU A 148 -0.25 2.38 17.51
C LEU A 148 -1.49 2.48 16.61
N LEU A 149 -2.60 3.03 17.13
CA LEU A 149 -3.85 3.15 16.37
C LEU A 149 -4.75 4.25 16.92
N GLU A 150 -5.41 4.98 16.02
CA GLU A 150 -6.45 5.98 16.31
C GLU A 150 -7.62 5.81 15.32
N GLY A 151 -8.86 6.10 15.76
CA GLY A 151 -10.11 5.83 15.03
C GLY A 151 -10.11 6.28 13.57
N ASP A 152 -9.64 7.49 13.27
CA ASP A 152 -9.62 8.05 11.90
C ASP A 152 -8.76 7.22 10.92
N VAL A 153 -7.76 6.48 11.43
CA VAL A 153 -6.88 5.61 10.65
C VAL A 153 -7.60 4.31 10.23
N LEU A 154 -8.60 3.85 11.00
CA LEU A 154 -9.42 2.67 10.67
C LEU A 154 -10.29 2.90 9.42
N VAL A 155 -10.83 4.11 9.27
CA VAL A 155 -11.68 4.49 8.13
C VAL A 155 -10.87 4.54 6.83
N ARG A 156 -9.62 5.03 6.90
CA ARG A 156 -8.70 5.02 5.74
C ARG A 156 -8.20 3.61 5.38
N ASN A 157 -8.01 2.73 6.36
CA ASN A 157 -7.48 1.37 6.15
C ASN A 157 -8.54 0.34 5.67
N GLN A 158 -9.84 0.59 5.84
CA GLN A 158 -10.88 -0.30 5.27
C GLN A 158 -10.80 -0.42 3.73
N VAL A 159 -10.28 0.60 3.05
CA VAL A 159 -10.10 0.61 1.58
C VAL A 159 -8.85 -0.19 1.14
N ILE A 160 -7.94 -0.51 2.08
CA ILE A 160 -6.63 -1.17 1.81
C ILE A 160 -6.62 -2.64 2.30
N SER A 161 -7.77 -3.14 2.76
CA SER A 161 -7.95 -4.38 3.53
C SER A 161 -7.55 -5.71 2.84
N ASN A 162 -7.18 -5.73 1.55
CA ASN A 162 -6.75 -6.98 0.90
C ASN A 162 -5.24 -7.07 0.64
N ARG A 163 -4.45 -6.02 0.87
CA ARG A 163 -2.98 -6.02 0.69
C ARG A 163 -2.20 -5.80 1.98
N LYS A 164 -2.77 -5.13 2.98
CA LYS A 164 -2.05 -4.66 4.16
C LYS A 164 -1.82 -5.71 5.25
N ASN A 165 -2.73 -6.69 5.40
CA ASN A 165 -2.60 -7.75 6.42
C ASN A 165 -1.29 -8.54 6.27
N VAL A 166 -0.79 -8.70 5.04
CA VAL A 166 0.48 -9.38 4.77
C VAL A 166 1.69 -8.48 5.08
N LEU A 167 1.60 -7.18 4.78
CA LEU A 167 2.69 -6.23 5.03
C LEU A 167 2.88 -5.92 6.52
N GLU A 168 1.78 -5.83 7.28
CA GLU A 168 1.81 -5.57 8.73
C GLU A 168 2.31 -6.80 9.51
N GLU A 169 2.01 -8.03 9.08
CA GLU A 169 2.65 -9.25 9.59
C GLU A 169 4.16 -9.25 9.32
N LEU A 170 4.61 -8.83 8.13
CA LEU A 170 6.03 -8.82 7.75
C LEU A 170 6.85 -7.75 8.48
N ILE A 171 6.28 -6.57 8.71
CA ILE A 171 6.91 -5.51 9.50
C ILE A 171 7.02 -5.93 10.97
N PHE A 172 6.03 -6.65 11.48
CA PHE A 172 6.09 -7.26 12.81
C PHE A 172 7.22 -8.31 12.91
N PHE A 173 7.34 -9.22 11.94
CA PHE A 173 8.39 -10.26 11.91
C PHE A 173 9.82 -9.70 11.77
N LYS A 174 9.99 -8.61 11.02
CA LYS A 174 11.29 -7.95 10.87
C LYS A 174 11.81 -7.44 12.22
N ASN A 175 10.93 -6.82 13.00
CA ASN A 175 11.28 -6.26 14.31
C ASN A 175 11.60 -7.35 15.36
N GLU A 176 11.02 -8.55 15.23
CA GLU A 176 11.31 -9.70 16.10
C GLU A 176 12.62 -10.41 15.74
N CYS A 177 12.99 -10.43 14.45
CA CYS A 177 14.21 -11.06 13.96
C CYS A 177 15.47 -10.21 14.19
N ASP A 178 15.36 -8.88 14.15
CA ASP A 178 16.47 -7.96 14.41
C ASP A 178 16.94 -7.99 15.87
N GLU A 179 16.15 -8.55 16.81
CA GLU A 179 16.53 -8.70 18.23
C GLU A 179 17.17 -10.07 18.57
N LYS A 180 17.11 -11.08 17.68
CA LYS A 180 17.57 -12.45 17.99
C LYS A 180 18.38 -13.08 16.85
N GLU A 181 19.57 -12.56 16.58
CA GLU A 181 20.61 -13.37 15.93
C GLU A 181 21.09 -14.46 16.89
N GLN A 182 20.80 -15.73 16.56
CA GLN A 182 21.61 -16.95 16.76
C GLN A 182 20.77 -18.17 17.13
N SER A 183 20.45 -19.04 16.14
CA SER A 183 20.63 -20.51 16.20
C SER A 183 19.68 -21.29 15.27
N PHE A 184 20.24 -22.27 14.54
CA PHE A 184 19.59 -23.13 13.54
C PHE A 184 18.31 -23.86 14.04
N SER A 185 18.14 -24.03 15.36
CA SER A 185 16.98 -24.72 15.96
C SER A 185 15.70 -23.87 15.99
N TYR A 186 15.82 -22.54 16.09
CA TYR A 186 14.69 -21.62 16.04
C TYR A 186 13.99 -21.65 14.67
N TYR A 187 14.79 -21.83 13.60
CA TYR A 187 14.36 -21.89 12.21
C TYR A 187 13.47 -23.11 11.88
N LEU A 188 13.72 -24.27 12.50
CA LEU A 188 12.89 -25.45 12.31
C LEU A 188 11.51 -25.28 12.97
N ASN A 189 11.45 -24.51 14.05
CA ASN A 189 10.22 -24.26 14.80
C ASN A 189 9.27 -23.30 14.05
N ILE A 190 9.81 -22.30 13.34
CA ILE A 190 9.04 -21.37 12.49
C ILE A 190 8.38 -22.08 11.30
N GLN A 191 9.11 -22.97 10.61
CA GLN A 191 8.56 -23.78 9.51
C GLN A 191 7.40 -24.69 9.96
N THR A 192 7.43 -25.11 11.22
CA THR A 192 6.43 -25.99 11.81
C THR A 192 5.20 -25.19 12.28
N ARG A 193 5.40 -23.97 12.81
CA ARG A 193 4.32 -23.05 13.28
C ARG A 193 3.50 -22.41 12.17
N LEU A 194 4.13 -21.90 11.10
CA LEU A 194 3.38 -21.26 9.99
C LEU A 194 2.70 -22.29 9.07
N GLY A 195 3.17 -23.53 9.07
CA GLY A 195 2.77 -24.55 8.10
C GLY A 195 3.26 -24.19 6.68
N ARG A 196 3.80 -25.18 5.96
CA ARG A 196 4.35 -25.00 4.59
C ARG A 196 3.41 -24.28 3.62
N ASN A 197 2.09 -24.33 3.85
CA ASN A 197 1.07 -23.72 3.00
C ASN A 197 0.86 -22.22 3.25
N ALA A 198 1.08 -21.69 4.47
CA ALA A 198 0.92 -20.26 4.73
C ALA A 198 2.10 -19.45 4.17
N ILE A 199 3.32 -19.95 4.37
CA ILE A 199 4.54 -19.35 3.78
C ILE A 199 4.44 -19.31 2.25
N HIS A 200 3.87 -20.35 1.62
CA HIS A 200 3.62 -20.37 0.19
C HIS A 200 2.59 -19.33 -0.27
N ARG A 201 1.56 -19.04 0.53
CA ARG A 201 0.62 -17.96 0.24
C ARG A 201 1.32 -16.61 0.34
N ILE A 202 2.15 -16.41 1.37
CA ILE A 202 2.90 -15.18 1.60
C ILE A 202 3.86 -14.91 0.43
N VAL A 203 4.74 -15.85 0.06
CA VAL A 203 5.74 -15.69 -1.02
C VAL A 203 5.11 -15.37 -2.39
N LYS A 204 3.85 -15.70 -2.63
CA LYS A 204 3.13 -15.36 -3.87
C LYS A 204 2.79 -13.87 -4.00
N TYR A 205 2.77 -13.12 -2.89
CA TYR A 205 2.25 -11.76 -2.82
C TYR A 205 3.26 -10.70 -2.38
N ILE A 206 4.50 -11.08 -2.09
CA ILE A 206 5.60 -10.17 -1.73
C ILE A 206 6.67 -10.14 -2.82
N THR A 207 7.27 -8.98 -3.02
CA THR A 207 8.46 -8.86 -3.87
C THR A 207 9.62 -9.63 -3.24
N LEU A 208 10.58 -10.08 -4.04
CA LEU A 208 11.76 -10.78 -3.52
C LEU A 208 12.52 -9.90 -2.52
N ASN A 209 12.59 -8.59 -2.78
CA ASN A 209 13.22 -7.62 -1.89
C ASN A 209 12.47 -7.50 -0.55
N ASP A 210 11.13 -7.45 -0.57
CA ASP A 210 10.32 -7.42 0.67
C ASP A 210 10.41 -8.75 1.43
N ALA A 211 10.42 -9.88 0.73
CA ALA A 211 10.62 -11.19 1.34
C ALA A 211 12.00 -11.30 1.99
N ILE A 212 13.05 -10.84 1.33
CA ILE A 212 14.41 -10.83 1.86
C ILE A 212 14.53 -9.89 3.05
N ASN A 213 13.96 -8.69 2.96
CA ASN A 213 14.05 -7.68 4.02
C ASN A 213 13.17 -8.01 5.24
N ALA A 214 12.15 -8.86 5.07
CA ALA A 214 11.26 -9.30 6.13
C ALA A 214 11.63 -10.66 6.74
N PHE A 215 12.42 -11.49 6.04
CA PHE A 215 12.84 -12.80 6.51
C PHE A 215 14.38 -12.90 6.58
N THR A 216 14.93 -13.04 7.79
CA THR A 216 16.33 -13.53 8.02
C THR A 216 16.53 -14.99 7.63
N ILE A 217 15.50 -15.64 7.06
CA ILE A 217 15.49 -17.03 6.65
C ILE A 217 16.09 -17.14 5.24
N ASN A 218 16.93 -18.17 5.05
CA ASN A 218 17.34 -18.60 3.72
C ASN A 218 16.10 -19.08 2.93
N ILE A 219 15.47 -18.20 2.15
CA ILE A 219 14.28 -18.49 1.32
C ILE A 219 14.59 -19.37 0.11
N LEU A 220 15.87 -19.67 -0.16
CA LEU A 220 16.31 -20.41 -1.34
C LEU A 220 15.75 -21.84 -1.47
N PRO A 221 15.59 -22.64 -0.39
CA PRO A 221 14.95 -23.95 -0.47
C PRO A 221 13.49 -23.86 -0.90
N LEU A 222 12.75 -22.84 -0.42
CA LEU A 222 11.35 -22.60 -0.78
C LEU A 222 11.21 -22.16 -2.24
N LEU A 223 12.15 -21.34 -2.72
CA LEU A 223 12.19 -20.92 -4.12
C LEU A 223 12.61 -22.07 -5.05
N ARG A 224 13.49 -22.99 -4.63
CA ARG A 224 13.98 -24.09 -5.49
C ARG A 224 12.94 -25.20 -5.75
N GLU A 225 12.03 -25.46 -4.82
CA GLU A 225 11.15 -26.64 -4.88
C GLU A 225 9.96 -26.52 -5.85
N ARG A 226 9.48 -25.32 -6.21
CA ARG A 226 8.15 -25.17 -6.86
C ARG A 226 8.03 -24.28 -8.09
N GLU A 227 9.14 -23.79 -8.66
CA GLU A 227 9.08 -22.91 -9.85
C GLU A 227 8.22 -21.65 -9.63
N THR A 228 8.09 -21.18 -8.38
CA THR A 228 7.22 -20.06 -8.03
C THR A 228 7.66 -18.80 -8.77
N PRO A 229 6.73 -18.03 -9.37
CA PRO A 229 7.04 -16.75 -9.97
C PRO A 229 7.60 -15.77 -8.95
N VAL A 230 8.69 -15.09 -9.30
CA VAL A 230 9.41 -14.13 -8.47
C VAL A 230 9.38 -12.76 -9.14
N GLU A 231 9.10 -11.72 -8.35
CA GLU A 231 9.28 -10.32 -8.73
C GLU A 231 10.59 -9.79 -8.13
N ILE A 232 11.49 -9.30 -8.98
CA ILE A 232 12.77 -8.73 -8.55
C ILE A 232 12.66 -7.21 -8.48
N CYS A 233 13.10 -6.60 -7.38
CA CYS A 233 13.22 -5.14 -7.25
C CYS A 233 14.69 -4.78 -7.06
N ASP A 234 15.23 -3.90 -7.90
CA ASP A 234 16.56 -3.26 -7.77
C ASP A 234 17.78 -4.21 -7.65
N PRO A 235 18.27 -4.80 -8.77
CA PRO A 235 19.13 -5.99 -8.77
C PRO A 235 20.56 -5.94 -8.16
N ASP A 236 21.10 -4.78 -7.77
CA ASP A 236 22.44 -4.54 -7.18
C ASP A 236 22.35 -4.38 -5.68
N ASN A 237 21.17 -4.61 -5.08
CA ASN A 237 21.17 -5.00 -3.68
C ASN A 237 22.16 -6.17 -3.56
N LEU A 238 23.24 -6.00 -2.77
CA LEU A 238 24.34 -6.98 -2.61
C LEU A 238 23.81 -8.41 -2.40
N PHE A 239 22.61 -8.50 -1.83
CA PHE A 239 21.86 -9.72 -1.58
C PHE A 239 21.27 -10.38 -2.84
N ILE A 240 20.83 -9.60 -3.83
CA ILE A 240 20.31 -10.11 -5.11
C ILE A 240 21.43 -10.74 -5.93
N ASN A 241 22.66 -10.21 -5.91
CA ASN A 241 23.82 -10.87 -6.51
C ASN A 241 24.10 -12.27 -5.91
N THR A 242 23.67 -12.51 -4.66
CA THR A 242 23.79 -13.80 -3.97
C THR A 242 22.63 -14.77 -4.30
N ILE A 243 21.47 -14.23 -4.69
CA ILE A 243 20.23 -14.99 -4.93
C ILE A 243 19.98 -15.25 -6.42
N LEU A 244 20.24 -14.29 -7.30
CA LEU A 244 20.08 -14.42 -8.75
C LEU A 244 20.69 -15.71 -9.29
N PRO A 245 21.95 -16.08 -8.97
CA PRO A 245 22.55 -17.30 -9.51
C PRO A 245 21.87 -18.59 -9.03
N LYS A 246 20.99 -18.50 -8.02
CA LYS A 246 20.32 -19.62 -7.38
C LYS A 246 18.85 -19.75 -7.79
N LEU A 247 18.31 -18.77 -8.52
CA LEU A 247 16.99 -18.82 -9.14
C LEU A 247 17.06 -19.55 -10.48
N LYS A 248 16.05 -20.37 -10.81
CA LYS A 248 15.96 -20.95 -12.14
C LYS A 248 15.46 -19.88 -13.13
N ALA A 249 15.97 -19.93 -14.36
CA ALA A 249 15.63 -19.00 -15.45
C ALA A 249 14.13 -18.73 -15.62
N LYS A 250 13.28 -19.75 -15.47
CA LYS A 250 11.82 -19.68 -15.68
C LYS A 250 11.02 -19.09 -14.50
N GLN A 251 11.67 -18.85 -13.37
CA GLN A 251 10.98 -18.42 -12.14
C GLN A 251 10.76 -16.93 -12.06
N VAL A 252 11.54 -16.13 -12.77
CA VAL A 252 11.37 -14.67 -12.72
C VAL A 252 10.42 -14.28 -13.84
N ILE A 253 9.26 -13.74 -13.45
CA ILE A 253 8.21 -13.35 -14.41
C ILE A 253 7.99 -11.83 -14.44
N SER A 254 8.46 -11.12 -13.42
CA SER A 254 8.31 -9.68 -13.28
C SER A 254 9.62 -9.07 -12.80
N LEU A 255 10.01 -7.97 -13.42
CA LEU A 255 11.19 -7.18 -13.06
C LEU A 255 10.74 -5.75 -12.75
N ARG A 256 11.15 -5.24 -11.60
CA ARG A 256 10.90 -3.87 -11.16
C ARG A 256 12.23 -3.14 -10.97
N LEU A 257 12.38 -1.99 -11.63
CA LEU A 257 13.59 -1.18 -11.61
C LEU A 257 13.24 0.24 -11.15
N THR A 258 13.94 0.74 -10.14
CA THR A 258 13.89 2.15 -9.72
C THR A 258 14.99 2.97 -10.40
N THR A 259 14.84 4.29 -10.45
CA THR A 259 15.67 5.17 -11.31
C THR A 259 16.84 5.84 -10.67
N ASN A 260 17.12 5.52 -9.42
CA ASN A 260 18.43 5.86 -8.84
C ASN A 260 19.55 4.98 -9.45
N TRP A 261 19.31 4.44 -10.63
CA TRP A 261 19.90 3.21 -11.13
C TRP A 261 20.01 3.26 -12.65
N PHE A 262 21.22 3.54 -13.11
CA PHE A 262 21.61 3.25 -14.47
C PHE A 262 22.03 1.79 -14.51
N CYS A 263 21.12 0.91 -14.91
CA CYS A 263 21.45 -0.49 -15.12
C CYS A 263 22.52 -0.56 -16.23
N THR A 264 23.74 -0.96 -15.88
CA THR A 264 24.80 -1.07 -16.89
C THR A 264 24.50 -2.26 -17.80
N GLU A 265 25.08 -2.29 -19.01
CA GLU A 265 24.98 -3.49 -19.87
C GLU A 265 25.47 -4.76 -19.14
N GLN A 266 26.41 -4.60 -18.22
CA GLN A 266 26.91 -5.71 -17.40
C GLN A 266 25.83 -6.25 -16.47
N ASP A 267 25.02 -5.40 -15.85
CA ASP A 267 23.94 -5.82 -14.95
C ASP A 267 22.80 -6.48 -15.74
N LEU A 268 22.47 -5.94 -16.91
CA LEU A 268 21.51 -6.54 -17.83
C LEU A 268 21.95 -7.90 -18.37
N SER A 269 23.24 -8.06 -18.65
CA SER A 269 23.80 -9.34 -19.09
C SER A 269 23.64 -10.45 -18.05
N ARG A 270 23.67 -10.11 -16.75
CA ARG A 270 23.40 -11.07 -15.66
C ARG A 270 21.94 -11.50 -15.65
N LEU A 271 21.04 -10.57 -15.95
CA LEU A 271 19.60 -10.82 -16.00
C LEU A 271 19.16 -11.53 -17.29
N ASN A 272 19.98 -11.55 -18.34
CA ASN A 272 19.69 -12.23 -19.61
C ASN A 272 19.39 -13.73 -19.44
N SER A 273 19.84 -14.33 -18.34
CA SER A 273 19.50 -15.72 -17.98
C SER A 273 18.01 -15.92 -17.68
N PHE A 274 17.24 -14.86 -17.39
CA PHE A 274 15.81 -14.88 -17.08
C PHE A 274 14.95 -14.52 -18.30
N SER A 275 14.97 -15.37 -19.31
CA SER A 275 14.21 -15.17 -20.56
C SER A 275 12.68 -15.18 -20.37
N SER A 276 12.17 -15.58 -19.21
CA SER A 276 10.73 -15.65 -18.89
C SER A 276 10.14 -14.38 -18.29
N ILE A 277 10.87 -13.26 -18.27
CA ILE A 277 10.33 -12.00 -17.76
C ILE A 277 9.24 -11.51 -18.72
N PHE A 278 8.00 -11.48 -18.23
CA PHE A 278 6.82 -11.04 -18.99
C PHE A 278 6.38 -9.62 -18.61
N THR A 279 6.75 -9.16 -17.41
CA THR A 279 6.36 -7.84 -16.88
C THR A 279 7.60 -7.02 -16.52
N LEU A 280 7.66 -5.79 -17.00
CA LEU A 280 8.69 -4.81 -16.66
C LEU A 280 8.03 -3.59 -16.02
N SER A 281 8.43 -3.26 -14.79
CA SER A 281 7.98 -2.08 -14.06
C SER A 281 9.14 -1.10 -13.87
N LEU A 282 8.99 0.14 -14.30
CA LEU A 282 10.03 1.19 -14.22
C LEU A 282 9.52 2.35 -13.38
N PHE A 283 10.29 2.81 -12.39
CA PHE A 283 9.88 3.87 -11.46
C PHE A 283 10.69 5.16 -11.66
N ASN A 284 10.06 6.28 -12.02
CA ASN A 284 10.58 7.61 -12.35
C ASN A 284 11.48 7.68 -13.59
N PHE A 285 11.19 6.84 -14.59
CA PHE A 285 12.13 6.53 -15.68
C PHE A 285 12.58 7.77 -16.46
N PRO A 286 13.88 8.16 -16.41
CA PRO A 286 14.32 9.46 -16.91
C PRO A 286 14.69 9.45 -18.40
N ASP A 287 15.16 8.31 -18.92
CA ASP A 287 15.60 8.19 -20.32
C ASP A 287 14.88 7.04 -21.01
N ILE A 288 13.94 7.41 -21.87
CA ILE A 288 13.07 6.45 -22.52
C ILE A 288 13.76 5.60 -23.59
N LYS A 289 14.91 6.06 -24.09
CA LYS A 289 15.72 5.34 -25.10
C LYS A 289 16.23 4.01 -24.58
N LEU A 290 16.41 3.92 -23.26
CA LEU A 290 16.85 2.70 -22.60
C LEU A 290 15.82 1.57 -22.73
N ILE A 291 14.55 1.85 -23.06
CA ILE A 291 13.54 0.79 -23.18
C ILE A 291 13.86 -0.22 -24.28
N ASN A 292 14.45 0.22 -25.39
CA ASN A 292 14.86 -0.66 -26.47
C ASN A 292 15.96 -1.62 -25.95
N ILE A 293 16.88 -1.12 -25.13
CA ILE A 293 17.91 -1.95 -24.48
C ILE A 293 17.23 -3.03 -23.63
N TYR A 294 16.30 -2.66 -22.74
CA TYR A 294 15.57 -3.65 -21.92
C TYR A 294 14.80 -4.68 -22.77
N GLN A 295 14.15 -4.26 -23.86
CA GLN A 295 13.43 -5.18 -24.74
C GLN A 295 14.35 -6.14 -25.50
N ASN A 296 15.59 -5.73 -25.82
CA ASN A 296 16.59 -6.61 -26.42
C ASN A 296 17.05 -7.70 -25.45
N TYR A 297 17.17 -7.38 -24.16
CA TYR A 297 17.51 -8.35 -23.12
C TYR A 297 16.31 -9.22 -22.70
N PHE A 298 15.10 -8.69 -22.77
CA PHE A 298 13.88 -9.37 -22.34
C PHE A 298 12.82 -9.38 -23.47
N PRO A 299 13.02 -10.18 -24.53
CA PRO A 299 12.15 -10.19 -25.70
C PRO A 299 10.74 -10.73 -25.43
N GLN A 300 10.52 -11.35 -24.27
CA GLN A 300 9.21 -11.89 -23.86
C GLN A 300 8.36 -10.89 -23.08
N ILE A 301 8.83 -9.66 -22.84
CA ILE A 301 8.01 -8.64 -22.15
C ILE A 301 6.73 -8.43 -22.95
N LYS A 302 5.61 -8.63 -22.25
CA LYS A 302 4.24 -8.36 -22.73
C LYS A 302 3.58 -7.24 -21.92
N ASN A 303 4.03 -7.00 -20.70
CA ASN A 303 3.47 -6.00 -19.81
C ASN A 303 4.54 -4.97 -19.45
N LEU A 304 4.25 -3.70 -19.70
CA LEU A 304 5.09 -2.58 -19.31
C LEU A 304 4.32 -1.68 -18.35
N CYS A 305 4.86 -1.43 -17.17
CA CYS A 305 4.29 -0.54 -16.18
C CYS A 305 5.30 0.59 -15.90
N LEU A 306 4.87 1.83 -16.07
CA LEU A 306 5.65 3.01 -15.68
C LEU A 306 5.03 3.59 -14.43
N TRP A 307 5.85 3.86 -13.43
CA TRP A 307 5.48 4.50 -12.18
C TRP A 307 6.24 5.80 -12.08
N TYR A 308 5.58 6.88 -11.69
CA TYR A 308 6.21 8.15 -11.41
C TYR A 308 5.75 8.63 -10.05
N ASP A 309 6.67 9.14 -9.24
CA ASP A 309 6.41 9.80 -7.96
C ASP A 309 6.04 11.28 -8.16
N SER A 310 6.27 11.79 -9.36
CA SER A 310 6.01 13.18 -9.76
C SER A 310 5.21 13.22 -11.06
N GLU A 311 4.98 14.41 -11.60
CA GLU A 311 4.30 14.59 -12.88
C GLU A 311 5.05 13.90 -14.02
N VAL A 312 4.31 13.18 -14.87
CA VAL A 312 4.88 12.60 -16.10
C VAL A 312 4.90 13.64 -17.21
N ASN A 313 6.03 13.73 -17.92
CA ASN A 313 6.12 14.54 -19.13
C ASN A 313 5.50 13.75 -20.29
N PHE A 314 4.41 14.27 -20.89
CA PHE A 314 3.74 13.59 -21.99
C PHE A 314 4.60 13.44 -23.23
N THR A 315 5.53 14.37 -23.49
CA THR A 315 6.49 14.23 -24.58
C THR A 315 7.34 12.98 -24.39
N LEU A 316 7.75 12.67 -23.15
CA LEU A 316 8.44 11.41 -22.88
C LEU A 316 7.54 10.22 -23.22
N LEU A 317 6.28 10.21 -22.79
CA LEU A 317 5.35 9.12 -23.12
C LEU A 317 5.10 8.98 -24.63
N HIS A 318 5.16 10.06 -25.40
CA HIS A 318 5.10 9.99 -26.85
C HIS A 318 6.38 9.41 -27.45
N ASP A 319 7.54 9.90 -27.02
CA ASP A 319 8.85 9.41 -27.46
C ASP A 319 8.99 7.90 -27.16
N LEU A 320 8.37 7.41 -26.07
CA LEU A 320 8.31 5.99 -25.72
C LEU A 320 7.96 5.10 -26.91
N PHE A 321 6.95 5.51 -27.68
CA PHE A 321 6.46 4.70 -28.78
C PHE A 321 7.54 4.55 -29.86
N GLU A 322 8.37 5.57 -30.10
CA GLU A 322 9.48 5.46 -31.06
C GLU A 322 10.46 4.33 -30.70
N TYR A 323 10.60 4.04 -29.40
CA TYR A 323 11.54 3.03 -28.89
C TYR A 323 10.89 1.70 -28.52
N LEU A 324 9.55 1.63 -28.49
CA LEU A 324 8.82 0.41 -28.17
C LEU A 324 8.86 -0.59 -29.33
N ASN A 325 9.31 -1.80 -29.06
CA ASN A 325 9.20 -2.93 -29.97
C ASN A 325 7.83 -3.64 -29.83
N HIS A 326 7.40 -4.36 -30.87
CA HIS A 326 6.02 -4.83 -31.13
C HIS A 326 5.42 -5.86 -30.13
N SER A 327 6.10 -6.20 -29.02
CA SER A 327 5.70 -7.29 -28.13
C SER A 327 4.77 -6.89 -26.98
N ILE A 328 4.63 -5.60 -26.69
CA ILE A 328 3.85 -5.14 -25.53
C ILE A 328 2.35 -5.28 -25.80
N LYS A 329 1.67 -6.05 -24.95
CA LYS A 329 0.21 -6.28 -24.93
C LYS A 329 -0.50 -5.43 -23.88
N ARG A 330 0.15 -5.19 -22.74
CA ARG A 330 -0.40 -4.42 -21.62
C ARG A 330 0.54 -3.27 -21.30
N PHE A 331 0.00 -2.07 -21.31
CA PHE A 331 0.74 -0.87 -20.93
C PHE A 331 0.03 -0.18 -19.78
N GLU A 332 0.78 0.17 -18.74
CA GLU A 332 0.27 0.87 -17.58
C GLU A 332 1.15 2.07 -17.28
N VAL A 333 0.53 3.20 -16.96
CA VAL A 333 1.22 4.38 -16.46
C VAL A 333 0.53 4.79 -15.17
N HIS A 334 1.30 4.89 -14.10
CA HIS A 334 0.87 5.28 -12.77
C HIS A 334 1.63 6.54 -12.42
N CYS A 335 0.93 7.67 -12.32
CA CYS A 335 1.56 8.93 -11.96
C CYS A 335 0.63 9.82 -11.13
N PRO A 336 1.16 10.57 -10.17
CA PRO A 336 0.37 11.52 -9.41
C PRO A 336 0.01 12.77 -10.20
N GLY A 337 0.43 12.92 -11.45
CA GLY A 337 0.11 14.08 -12.28
C GLY A 337 0.82 14.05 -13.62
N TYR A 338 0.66 15.11 -14.42
CA TYR A 338 1.35 15.26 -15.70
C TYR A 338 1.54 16.72 -16.10
N VAL A 339 2.52 16.96 -16.96
CA VAL A 339 2.78 18.28 -17.58
C VAL A 339 2.11 18.31 -18.95
N CYS A 340 1.13 19.20 -19.16
CA CYS A 340 0.42 19.37 -20.44
C CYS A 340 1.39 19.96 -21.50
N PRO A 341 1.43 19.43 -22.73
CA PRO A 341 2.46 19.73 -23.75
C PRO A 341 2.35 21.12 -24.41
N HIS A 342 1.39 21.97 -24.03
CA HIS A 342 1.18 23.30 -24.63
C HIS A 342 2.36 24.27 -24.46
N SER A 343 3.39 23.91 -23.70
CA SER A 343 4.64 24.66 -23.70
C SER A 343 5.39 24.60 -25.05
N ASN A 344 5.11 23.63 -25.95
CA ASN A 344 5.71 23.62 -27.31
C ASN A 344 5.01 22.68 -28.34
N PRO A 345 3.90 23.08 -28.99
CA PRO A 345 3.13 22.22 -29.92
C PRO A 345 3.91 21.80 -31.19
N ASP A 346 4.98 22.50 -31.57
CA ASP A 346 5.80 22.15 -32.73
C ASP A 346 6.73 20.94 -32.49
N GLN A 347 6.86 20.45 -31.24
CA GLN A 347 7.73 19.32 -30.90
C GLN A 347 7.08 17.94 -31.08
N CYS A 348 5.76 17.83 -31.19
CA CYS A 348 5.06 16.55 -31.38
C CYS A 348 4.84 16.19 -32.86
N LYS A 349 5.87 16.34 -33.70
CA LYS A 349 5.86 15.81 -35.08
C LYS A 349 6.53 14.45 -35.12
N ILE A 350 6.04 13.52 -34.30
CA ILE A 350 6.53 12.13 -34.34
C ILE A 350 5.88 11.44 -35.53
N ALA A 351 6.73 10.92 -36.42
CA ALA A 351 6.29 10.11 -37.55
C ALA A 351 5.58 8.87 -37.01
N PHE A 352 4.35 8.65 -37.46
CA PHE A 352 3.52 7.52 -37.05
C PHE A 352 4.19 6.20 -37.45
N CYS A 353 4.92 5.56 -36.53
CA CYS A 353 5.30 4.16 -36.66
C CYS A 353 4.14 3.32 -36.15
N GLY A 354 3.49 2.61 -37.07
CA GLY A 354 2.23 1.91 -36.82
C GLY A 354 2.36 0.66 -35.95
N ALA A 355 1.21 0.34 -35.35
CA ALA A 355 0.79 -0.97 -34.83
C ALA A 355 1.63 -1.54 -33.67
N TYR A 356 1.56 -0.86 -32.53
CA TYR A 356 1.85 -1.49 -31.25
C TYR A 356 0.71 -2.45 -30.91
N GLY A 357 1.06 -3.70 -30.57
CA GLY A 357 0.12 -4.75 -30.20
C GLY A 357 -0.54 -4.55 -28.84
N ILE A 358 -0.59 -3.31 -28.32
CA ILE A 358 -1.14 -2.98 -27.02
C ILE A 358 -2.65 -3.16 -27.08
N GLU A 359 -3.14 -4.11 -26.31
CA GLU A 359 -4.54 -4.49 -26.19
C GLU A 359 -5.18 -3.92 -24.92
N TYR A 360 -4.36 -3.64 -23.90
CA TYR A 360 -4.79 -3.07 -22.63
C TYR A 360 -3.94 -1.85 -22.27
N PHE A 361 -4.60 -0.74 -21.95
CA PHE A 361 -3.97 0.47 -21.44
C PHE A 361 -4.63 0.91 -20.14
N LEU A 362 -3.82 1.09 -19.09
CA LEU A 362 -4.25 1.71 -17.84
C LEU A 362 -3.48 3.00 -17.61
N PHE A 363 -4.20 4.05 -17.27
CA PHE A 363 -3.62 5.32 -16.87
C PHE A 363 -4.17 5.71 -15.49
N ASP A 364 -3.32 5.69 -14.48
CA ASP A 364 -3.67 6.01 -13.10
C ASP A 364 -3.18 7.41 -12.73
N LEU A 365 -4.15 8.26 -12.39
CA LEU A 365 -4.00 9.65 -11.98
C LEU A 365 -4.64 9.89 -10.60
N SER A 366 -4.78 8.83 -9.79
CA SER A 366 -5.38 8.85 -8.46
C SER A 366 -4.77 9.89 -7.52
N ASN A 367 -3.47 10.14 -7.65
CA ASN A 367 -2.73 10.99 -6.73
C ASN A 367 -2.65 12.44 -7.22
N PHE A 368 -3.41 12.81 -8.25
CA PHE A 368 -3.43 14.17 -8.80
C PHE A 368 -4.51 15.03 -8.16
N PRO A 369 -4.15 16.04 -7.35
CA PRO A 369 -4.98 17.22 -7.30
C PRO A 369 -4.84 17.90 -8.67
N LEU A 370 -5.94 18.07 -9.41
CA LEU A 370 -6.01 19.07 -10.49
C LEU A 370 -5.91 20.47 -9.88
N SER A 371 -4.85 20.76 -9.14
CA SER A 371 -4.59 22.11 -8.69
C SER A 371 -4.25 22.93 -9.94
N PRO A 372 -4.76 24.16 -10.06
CA PRO A 372 -4.65 25.00 -11.26
C PRO A 372 -3.23 25.52 -11.54
N THR A 373 -2.18 24.92 -10.98
CA THR A 373 -0.79 25.40 -11.09
C THR A 373 -0.26 25.38 -12.52
N SER A 374 -0.87 24.61 -13.42
CA SER A 374 -0.75 24.87 -14.86
C SER A 374 -1.94 25.70 -15.36
N ASP A 375 -1.67 26.94 -15.75
CA ASP A 375 -2.63 27.88 -16.35
C ASP A 375 -3.47 27.26 -17.49
N CYS A 376 -3.00 26.17 -18.11
CA CYS A 376 -3.67 25.51 -19.22
C CYS A 376 -5.00 24.86 -18.86
N THR A 377 -5.17 24.30 -17.65
CA THR A 377 -6.41 23.57 -17.31
C THR A 377 -7.59 24.49 -17.02
N ASN A 378 -7.31 25.74 -16.63
CA ASN A 378 -8.31 26.79 -16.47
C ASN A 378 -8.72 27.38 -17.82
N GLN A 379 -7.80 27.45 -18.79
CA GLN A 379 -8.08 28.00 -20.11
C GLN A 379 -8.63 26.95 -21.09
N TRP A 380 -8.25 25.67 -20.95
CA TRP A 380 -8.59 24.56 -21.84
C TRP A 380 -8.90 23.29 -21.03
N PRO A 381 -10.12 23.15 -20.48
CA PRO A 381 -10.52 21.98 -19.70
C PRO A 381 -10.32 20.65 -20.46
N SER A 382 -10.41 20.70 -21.78
CA SER A 382 -10.21 19.55 -22.67
C SER A 382 -8.74 19.23 -22.99
N CYS A 383 -7.72 20.05 -22.61
CA CYS A 383 -6.29 19.69 -22.84
C CYS A 383 -6.04 18.26 -22.37
N PHE A 384 -6.55 17.95 -21.19
CA PHE A 384 -6.36 16.67 -20.53
C PHE A 384 -6.80 15.50 -21.39
N LEU A 385 -8.07 15.50 -21.78
CA LEU A 385 -8.65 14.39 -22.52
C LEU A 385 -8.05 14.32 -23.94
N ILE A 386 -7.80 15.47 -24.56
CA ILE A 386 -7.12 15.57 -25.85
C ILE A 386 -5.74 14.90 -25.79
N THR A 387 -4.94 15.20 -24.76
CA THR A 387 -3.58 14.65 -24.62
C THR A 387 -3.62 13.12 -24.45
N ILE A 388 -4.55 12.60 -23.64
CA ILE A 388 -4.75 11.15 -23.48
C ILE A 388 -5.17 10.50 -24.81
N ILE A 389 -6.08 11.13 -25.54
CA ILE A 389 -6.55 10.64 -26.83
C ILE A 389 -5.41 10.63 -27.86
N ASP A 390 -4.58 11.67 -27.87
CA ASP A 390 -3.43 11.77 -28.74
C ASP A 390 -2.40 10.68 -28.42
N LEU A 391 -2.25 10.29 -27.15
CA LEU A 391 -1.45 9.12 -26.75
C LEU A 391 -2.09 7.80 -27.23
N ILE A 392 -3.41 7.66 -27.08
CA ILE A 392 -4.17 6.47 -27.48
C ILE A 392 -4.14 6.27 -29.01
N LYS A 393 -3.96 7.33 -29.79
CA LYS A 393 -3.77 7.25 -31.25
C LYS A 393 -2.63 6.31 -31.66
N TYR A 394 -1.63 6.12 -30.80
CA TYR A 394 -0.53 5.18 -31.02
C TYR A 394 -0.91 3.72 -30.70
N MET A 395 -2.13 3.43 -30.24
CA MET A 395 -2.57 2.10 -29.83
C MET A 395 -3.79 1.60 -30.65
N PRO A 396 -3.65 1.37 -31.96
CA PRO A 396 -4.79 0.97 -32.80
C PRO A 396 -5.40 -0.39 -32.42
N SER A 397 -4.62 -1.26 -31.76
CA SER A 397 -5.05 -2.58 -31.30
C SER A 397 -5.75 -2.56 -29.93
N LEU A 398 -5.92 -1.38 -29.33
CA LEU A 398 -6.44 -1.24 -27.97
C LEU A 398 -7.86 -1.79 -27.86
N GLN A 399 -8.06 -2.74 -26.95
CA GLN A 399 -9.36 -3.36 -26.65
C GLN A 399 -9.93 -2.85 -25.33
N TYR A 400 -9.06 -2.58 -24.36
CA TYR A 400 -9.41 -2.20 -23.00
C TYR A 400 -8.67 -0.94 -22.59
N PHE A 401 -9.41 0.11 -22.28
CA PHE A 401 -8.87 1.32 -21.69
C PHE A 401 -9.39 1.49 -20.27
N GLN A 402 -8.50 1.76 -19.32
CA GLN A 402 -8.85 2.10 -17.94
C GLN A 402 -8.19 3.41 -17.54
N LEU A 403 -8.99 4.34 -17.04
CA LEU A 403 -8.54 5.60 -16.46
C LEU A 403 -8.93 5.64 -14.99
N ILE A 404 -7.98 5.88 -14.10
CA ILE A 404 -8.23 6.10 -12.67
C ILE A 404 -7.99 7.58 -12.40
N THR A 405 -8.94 8.26 -11.75
CA THR A 405 -8.88 9.70 -11.51
C THR A 405 -9.66 10.09 -10.27
N ASN A 406 -9.56 11.35 -9.83
CA ASN A 406 -10.31 11.90 -8.70
C ASN A 406 -11.63 12.54 -9.13
N MET A 407 -12.57 12.68 -8.20
CA MET A 407 -13.89 13.31 -8.44
C MET A 407 -13.79 14.69 -9.10
N ASP A 408 -12.83 15.52 -8.68
CA ASP A 408 -12.66 16.89 -9.22
C ASP A 408 -12.32 16.92 -10.72
N SER A 409 -11.80 15.81 -11.24
CA SER A 409 -11.37 15.69 -12.64
C SER A 409 -12.47 15.24 -13.57
N ILE A 410 -13.50 14.55 -13.07
CA ILE A 410 -14.45 13.83 -13.91
C ILE A 410 -15.18 14.77 -14.87
N SER A 411 -15.56 15.97 -14.42
CA SER A 411 -16.28 16.95 -15.23
C SER A 411 -15.50 17.36 -16.49
N LYS A 412 -14.17 17.41 -16.40
CA LYS A 412 -13.25 17.70 -17.52
C LYS A 412 -13.10 16.53 -18.49
N LEU A 413 -13.47 15.32 -18.07
CA LEU A 413 -13.41 14.10 -18.87
C LEU A 413 -14.72 13.77 -19.58
N LEU A 414 -15.83 14.41 -19.21
CA LEU A 414 -17.14 14.13 -19.79
C LEU A 414 -17.38 14.94 -21.09
N ASP A 415 -16.41 14.93 -22.02
CA ASP A 415 -16.58 15.49 -23.36
C ASP A 415 -16.89 14.38 -24.37
N LEU A 416 -18.15 14.33 -24.81
CA LEU A 416 -18.65 13.34 -25.76
C LEU A 416 -17.86 13.33 -27.09
N LYS A 417 -17.51 14.51 -27.63
CA LYS A 417 -16.86 14.60 -28.95
C LYS A 417 -15.48 13.95 -28.92
N GLU A 418 -14.78 14.15 -27.82
CA GLU A 418 -13.46 13.59 -27.60
C GLU A 418 -13.49 12.07 -27.41
N TRP A 419 -14.44 11.51 -26.67
CA TRP A 419 -14.60 10.05 -26.59
C TRP A 419 -14.94 9.41 -27.93
N ILE A 420 -15.81 10.03 -28.74
CA ILE A 420 -16.08 9.58 -30.11
C ILE A 420 -14.80 9.64 -30.94
N ARG A 421 -14.03 10.74 -30.85
CA ARG A 421 -12.73 10.87 -31.53
C ARG A 421 -11.79 9.74 -31.15
N MET A 422 -11.69 9.39 -29.87
CA MET A 422 -10.88 8.26 -29.38
C MET A 422 -11.25 6.93 -30.03
N THR A 423 -12.55 6.62 -30.14
CA THR A 423 -13.02 5.37 -30.76
C THR A 423 -12.69 5.28 -32.25
N SER A 424 -12.52 6.41 -32.93
CA SER A 424 -12.09 6.44 -34.33
C SER A 424 -10.63 6.02 -34.51
N TYR A 425 -9.79 6.20 -33.48
CA TYR A 425 -8.39 5.75 -33.48
C TYR A 425 -8.23 4.28 -33.08
N CYS A 426 -9.16 3.73 -32.30
CA CYS A 426 -9.09 2.36 -31.78
C CYS A 426 -10.31 1.55 -32.24
N PRO A 427 -10.29 0.98 -33.46
CA PRO A 427 -11.41 0.20 -33.99
C PRO A 427 -11.72 -1.06 -33.18
N CYS A 428 -10.74 -1.58 -32.44
CA CYS A 428 -10.88 -2.77 -31.60
C CYS A 428 -11.37 -2.48 -30.17
N LEU A 429 -11.63 -1.21 -29.83
CA LEU A 429 -11.95 -0.80 -28.47
C LEU A 429 -13.30 -1.36 -28.02
N ALA A 430 -13.25 -2.33 -27.09
CA ALA A 430 -14.42 -3.00 -26.58
C ALA A 430 -14.92 -2.39 -25.27
N LYS A 431 -14.00 -1.91 -24.41
CA LYS A 431 -14.35 -1.44 -23.06
C LYS A 431 -13.51 -0.26 -22.61
N ILE A 432 -14.18 0.73 -22.04
CA ILE A 432 -13.61 1.89 -21.36
C ILE A 432 -14.06 1.84 -19.90
N THR A 433 -13.13 1.90 -18.96
CA THR A 433 -13.42 1.92 -17.53
C THR A 433 -12.89 3.20 -16.91
N LEU A 434 -13.79 4.05 -16.41
CA LEU A 434 -13.45 5.22 -15.62
C LEU A 434 -13.62 4.88 -14.14
N ARG A 435 -12.52 4.74 -13.41
CA ARG A 435 -12.56 4.58 -11.96
C ARG A 435 -12.33 5.94 -11.32
N VAL A 436 -13.31 6.40 -10.56
CA VAL A 436 -13.32 7.73 -9.94
C VAL A 436 -13.19 7.54 -8.44
N LEU A 437 -12.13 8.10 -7.88
CA LEU A 437 -11.85 8.08 -6.45
C LEU A 437 -12.54 9.26 -5.77
N GLY A 438 -13.33 8.97 -4.72
CA GLY A 438 -14.00 9.98 -3.92
C GLY A 438 -15.51 9.77 -3.82
N ARG A 439 -16.14 10.51 -2.90
CA ARG A 439 -17.59 10.46 -2.70
C ARG A 439 -18.29 11.31 -3.74
N MET A 440 -19.18 10.69 -4.51
CA MET A 440 -20.12 11.40 -5.34
C MET A 440 -21.22 11.98 -4.45
N GLU A 441 -21.18 13.29 -4.22
CA GLU A 441 -22.38 14.01 -3.78
C GLU A 441 -23.38 13.97 -4.95
N SER A 442 -24.68 13.86 -4.67
CA SER A 442 -25.71 13.59 -5.68
C SER A 442 -25.75 14.65 -6.78
N ASP A 443 -24.96 14.45 -7.82
CA ASP A 443 -24.88 15.30 -9.00
C ASP A 443 -25.65 14.63 -10.14
N ASP A 444 -26.91 15.03 -10.26
CA ASP A 444 -27.82 14.55 -11.31
C ASP A 444 -27.32 14.95 -12.71
N GLU A 445 -26.64 16.08 -12.85
CA GLU A 445 -26.10 16.56 -14.13
C GLU A 445 -24.96 15.65 -14.60
N MET A 446 -24.03 15.30 -13.71
CA MET A 446 -22.93 14.37 -14.00
C MET A 446 -23.45 12.99 -14.37
N SER A 447 -24.44 12.49 -13.63
CA SER A 447 -25.09 11.21 -13.90
C SER A 447 -25.77 11.18 -15.28
N GLN A 448 -26.39 12.29 -15.67
CA GLN A 448 -27.02 12.44 -16.98
C GLN A 448 -25.98 12.46 -18.11
N LYS A 449 -24.88 13.21 -17.96
CA LYS A 449 -23.78 13.23 -18.95
C LYS A 449 -23.13 11.87 -19.13
N ILE A 450 -22.89 11.13 -18.05
CA ILE A 450 -22.35 9.77 -18.13
C ILE A 450 -23.28 8.86 -18.95
N LYS A 451 -24.60 8.93 -18.70
CA LYS A 451 -25.60 8.14 -19.45
C LYS A 451 -25.64 8.53 -20.93
N GLU A 452 -25.53 9.82 -21.25
CA GLU A 452 -25.47 10.32 -22.62
C GLU A 452 -24.26 9.72 -23.36
N ILE A 453 -23.06 9.83 -22.78
CA ILE A 453 -21.84 9.26 -23.37
C ILE A 453 -21.94 7.74 -23.50
N GLN A 454 -22.47 7.05 -22.49
CA GLN A 454 -22.69 5.60 -22.55
C GLN A 454 -23.63 5.18 -23.68
N ASN A 455 -24.68 5.96 -23.93
CA ASN A 455 -25.64 5.66 -24.99
C ASN A 455 -25.00 5.88 -26.37
N GLU A 456 -24.33 7.01 -26.56
CA GLU A 456 -23.67 7.33 -27.84
C GLU A 456 -22.54 6.36 -28.17
N LEU A 457 -21.71 5.96 -27.20
CA LEU A 457 -20.64 4.98 -27.46
C LEU A 457 -21.17 3.60 -27.88
N ARG A 458 -22.41 3.24 -27.48
CA ARG A 458 -23.08 2.01 -27.92
C ARG A 458 -23.67 2.10 -29.32
N THR A 459 -23.94 3.30 -29.84
CA THR A 459 -24.45 3.46 -31.21
C THR A 459 -23.34 3.36 -32.26
N LEU A 460 -22.08 3.51 -31.84
CA LEU A 460 -20.92 3.40 -32.71
C LEU A 460 -20.68 1.96 -33.19
N PRO A 461 -20.10 1.76 -34.40
CA PRO A 461 -19.84 0.43 -34.96
C PRO A 461 -19.01 -0.50 -34.06
N GLN A 462 -18.12 0.07 -33.25
CA GLN A 462 -17.26 -0.65 -32.31
C GLN A 462 -18.02 -1.18 -31.09
N ASN A 463 -19.21 -0.62 -30.80
CA ASN A 463 -20.05 -0.94 -29.63
C ASN A 463 -19.27 -0.89 -28.30
N ALA A 464 -18.44 0.14 -28.14
CA ALA A 464 -17.58 0.30 -26.98
C ALA A 464 -18.41 0.52 -25.71
N GLN A 465 -18.12 -0.23 -24.65
CA GLN A 465 -18.82 -0.11 -23.38
C GLN A 465 -18.08 0.83 -22.42
N LEU A 466 -18.73 1.94 -22.04
CA LEU A 466 -18.23 2.81 -20.98
C LEU A 466 -18.80 2.39 -19.61
N GLN A 467 -17.90 2.01 -18.69
CA GLN A 467 -18.21 1.69 -17.30
C GLN A 467 -17.59 2.75 -16.39
N VAL A 468 -18.41 3.44 -15.59
CA VAL A 468 -17.94 4.36 -14.55
C VAL A 468 -18.10 3.70 -13.19
N ILE A 469 -17.02 3.67 -12.39
CA ILE A 469 -16.96 3.03 -11.08
C ILE A 469 -16.53 4.10 -10.07
N PHE A 470 -17.39 4.41 -9.11
CA PHE A 470 -17.05 5.28 -7.99
C PHE A 470 -16.50 4.41 -6.84
N SER A 471 -15.35 4.77 -6.30
CA SER A 471 -14.63 4.00 -5.27
C SER A 471 -14.11 4.83 -4.11
#